data_AF-A0A3C1G6M2-F1
#
_entry.id   AF-A0A3C1G6M2-F1
#
_cell.length_a   1.000
_cell.length_b   1.000
_cell.length_c   1.000
_cell.angle_alpha   90.00
_cell.angle_beta   90.00
_cell.angle_gamma   90.00
#
_symmetry.space_group_name_H-M   'P 1'
#
loop_
_entity.id
_entity.type
_entity.pdbx_description
1 polymer ?
#
loop_
_entity_poly.entity_id
_entity_poly.type
_entity_poly.pdbx_seq_one_letter_code
_entity_poly.pdbx_strand_id
1 'polypeptide(L)'
;MAVAQALGPLLRVSGIWRSPQDGCAVGLGVLPVSAINLGVAPHPTCRFSLLVTEGALATLPPEELQAALAHEIGHVELGHFAARKSRRVAEREAKQKIDGAGTTGAAAATAIPIIGPLIAIGIMGTQVAAETAEEGKHRSYDREEELAADRFAIHLLSRLPGPPGRCRELLALLARLERERKVSLWSDWLSTHPSPGARLESAKEACS
;
A
#
# COMPACT_ATOMS: atom_id res chain seq x y z
N MET A 1 -20.56 -10.86 -5.67
CA MET A 1 -21.27 -10.84 -4.37
C MET A 1 -20.34 -10.76 -3.15
N ALA A 2 -19.13 -11.36 -3.19
CA ALA A 2 -18.23 -11.38 -2.04
C ALA A 2 -17.77 -9.99 -1.52
N VAL A 3 -17.39 -9.07 -2.41
CA VAL A 3 -16.83 -7.76 -2.00
C VAL A 3 -17.80 -6.93 -1.18
N ALA A 4 -19.06 -6.81 -1.62
CA ALA A 4 -20.05 -5.99 -0.91
C ALA A 4 -20.37 -6.55 0.50
N GLN A 5 -20.37 -7.87 0.64
CA GLN A 5 -20.59 -8.55 1.93
C GLN A 5 -19.41 -8.35 2.89
N ALA A 6 -18.17 -8.39 2.37
CA ALA A 6 -16.98 -8.14 3.16
C ALA A 6 -16.81 -6.64 3.52
N LEU A 7 -17.04 -5.74 2.55
CA LEU A 7 -16.80 -4.30 2.66
C LEU A 7 -17.91 -3.55 3.41
N GLY A 8 -19.18 -3.90 3.18
CA GLY A 8 -20.31 -3.16 3.73
C GLY A 8 -20.29 -2.99 5.27
N PRO A 9 -20.05 -4.05 6.05
CA PRO A 9 -19.90 -3.94 7.51
C PRO A 9 -18.75 -3.02 7.93
N LEU A 10 -17.60 -3.08 7.23
CA LEU A 10 -16.44 -2.24 7.50
C LEU A 10 -16.74 -0.76 7.28
N LEU A 11 -17.42 -0.42 6.18
CA LEU A 11 -17.79 0.97 5.88
C LEU A 11 -18.77 1.56 6.91
N ARG A 12 -19.70 0.75 7.41
CA ARG A 12 -20.64 1.16 8.45
C ARG A 12 -19.93 1.40 9.79
N VAL A 13 -19.08 0.48 10.21
CA VAL A 13 -18.41 0.56 11.52
C VAL A 13 -17.28 1.59 11.53
N SER A 14 -16.61 1.80 10.41
CA SER A 14 -15.66 2.92 10.24
C SER A 14 -16.35 4.29 10.20
N GLY A 15 -17.65 4.32 9.88
CA GLY A 15 -18.41 5.56 9.73
C GLY A 15 -18.20 6.25 8.38
N ILE A 16 -17.47 5.63 7.46
CA ILE A 16 -17.23 6.09 6.08
C ILE A 16 -18.54 6.14 5.29
N TRP A 17 -19.45 5.19 5.53
CA TRP A 17 -20.76 5.14 4.89
C TRP A 17 -21.81 4.59 5.85
N ARG A 18 -22.84 5.38 6.12
CA ARG A 18 -23.93 5.03 7.04
C ARG A 18 -25.19 4.71 6.27
N SER A 19 -25.46 5.46 5.22
CA SER A 19 -26.66 5.30 4.41
C SER A 19 -26.50 5.92 3.01
N PRO A 20 -27.43 5.66 2.07
CA PRO A 20 -27.37 6.23 0.73
C PRO A 20 -27.29 7.77 0.67
N GLN A 21 -27.74 8.45 1.73
CA GLN A 21 -27.66 9.91 1.84
C GLN A 21 -26.21 10.44 1.92
N ASP A 22 -25.25 9.61 2.33
CA ASP A 22 -23.83 9.96 2.35
C ASP A 22 -23.20 9.98 0.93
N GLY A 23 -23.96 9.61 -0.10
CA GLY A 23 -23.48 9.51 -1.47
C GLY A 23 -22.57 8.30 -1.69
N CYS A 24 -21.67 8.41 -2.67
CA CYS A 24 -20.75 7.32 -2.99
C CYS A 24 -19.57 7.28 -2.02
N ALA A 25 -19.45 6.19 -1.26
CA ALA A 25 -18.29 5.97 -0.42
C ALA A 25 -17.09 5.42 -1.20
N VAL A 26 -17.29 4.35 -1.97
CA VAL A 26 -16.21 3.61 -2.61
C VAL A 26 -16.54 3.30 -4.06
N GLY A 27 -15.68 3.73 -4.99
CA GLY A 27 -15.70 3.24 -6.36
C GLY A 27 -14.91 1.92 -6.44
N LEU A 28 -15.50 0.86 -6.98
CA LEU A 28 -14.86 -0.45 -7.07
C LEU A 28 -14.33 -0.70 -8.50
N GLY A 29 -13.04 -1.01 -8.61
CA GLY A 29 -12.41 -1.52 -9.84
C GLY A 29 -11.92 -2.95 -9.63
N VAL A 30 -12.19 -3.83 -10.60
CA VAL A 30 -11.63 -5.20 -10.61
C VAL A 30 -10.56 -5.28 -11.69
N LEU A 31 -9.35 -5.69 -11.30
CA LEU A 31 -8.21 -5.82 -12.19
C LEU A 31 -8.05 -7.28 -12.64
N PRO A 32 -7.96 -7.57 -13.94
CA PRO A 32 -7.92 -8.93 -14.50
C PRO A 32 -6.52 -9.54 -14.37
N VAL A 33 -6.04 -9.68 -13.13
CA VAL A 33 -4.75 -10.26 -12.80
C VAL A 33 -4.95 -11.36 -11.76
N SER A 34 -4.22 -12.46 -11.92
CA SER A 34 -4.34 -13.65 -11.07
C SER A 34 -3.59 -13.52 -9.74
N ALA A 35 -2.68 -12.54 -9.62
CA ALA A 35 -2.01 -12.24 -8.36
C ALA A 35 -3.01 -11.69 -7.33
N ILE A 36 -2.86 -12.05 -6.06
CA ILE A 36 -3.64 -11.46 -4.96
C ILE A 36 -3.14 -10.03 -4.74
N ASN A 37 -3.99 -9.03 -4.97
CA ASN A 37 -3.69 -7.64 -4.66
C ASN A 37 -4.96 -6.80 -4.41
N LEU A 38 -4.86 -5.83 -3.53
CA LEU A 38 -5.86 -4.79 -3.29
C LEU A 38 -5.13 -3.45 -3.14
N GLY A 39 -5.83 -2.36 -3.39
CA GLY A 39 -5.24 -1.04 -3.20
C GLY A 39 -6.26 0.08 -3.24
N VAL A 40 -5.94 1.17 -2.56
CA VAL A 40 -6.75 2.40 -2.59
C VAL A 40 -6.14 3.50 -3.44
N ALA A 41 -7.00 4.29 -4.07
CA ALA A 41 -6.61 5.45 -4.87
C ALA A 41 -7.65 6.57 -4.77
N PRO A 42 -7.31 7.82 -5.14
CA PRO A 42 -8.32 8.87 -5.31
C PRO A 42 -9.42 8.47 -6.30
N HIS A 43 -10.64 8.97 -6.10
CA HIS A 43 -11.77 8.78 -7.02
C HIS A 43 -12.42 10.15 -7.32
N PRO A 44 -12.91 10.42 -8.54
CA PRO A 44 -13.49 11.72 -8.88
C PRO A 44 -14.80 12.03 -8.15
N THR A 45 -15.65 11.02 -7.90
CA THR A 45 -16.98 11.20 -7.28
C THR A 45 -17.13 10.55 -5.90
N CYS A 46 -16.69 9.31 -5.73
CA CYS A 46 -16.64 8.62 -4.45
C CYS A 46 -15.51 9.14 -3.53
N ARG A 47 -15.58 8.84 -2.23
CA ARG A 47 -14.53 9.22 -1.26
C ARG A 47 -13.15 8.63 -1.63
N PHE A 48 -13.12 7.40 -2.14
CA PHE A 48 -11.93 6.76 -2.70
C PHE A 48 -12.30 5.64 -3.69
N SER A 49 -11.31 5.19 -4.46
CA SER A 49 -11.35 4.01 -5.30
C SER A 49 -10.73 2.85 -4.55
N LEU A 50 -11.38 1.70 -4.57
CA LEU A 50 -10.80 0.42 -4.18
C LEU A 50 -10.58 -0.42 -5.43
N LEU A 51 -9.33 -0.83 -5.65
CA LEU A 51 -8.93 -1.72 -6.72
C LEU A 51 -8.70 -3.10 -6.11
N VAL A 52 -9.31 -4.13 -6.69
CA VAL A 52 -9.18 -5.53 -6.23
C VAL A 52 -8.85 -6.39 -7.43
N THR A 53 -7.95 -7.36 -7.28
CA THR A 53 -7.63 -8.27 -8.39
C THR A 53 -8.59 -9.45 -8.45
N GLU A 54 -8.76 -10.03 -9.64
CA GLU A 54 -9.46 -11.31 -9.79
C GLU A 54 -8.83 -12.42 -8.94
N GLY A 55 -7.50 -12.45 -8.83
CA GLY A 55 -6.77 -13.35 -7.96
C GLY A 55 -7.23 -13.28 -6.51
N ALA A 56 -7.35 -12.07 -5.95
CA ALA A 56 -7.84 -11.88 -4.59
C ALA A 56 -9.29 -12.37 -4.44
N LEU A 57 -10.16 -12.04 -5.38
CA LEU A 57 -11.58 -12.45 -5.36
C LEU A 57 -11.77 -13.97 -5.50
N ALA A 58 -10.89 -14.63 -6.26
CA ALA A 58 -10.98 -16.05 -6.54
C ALA A 58 -10.38 -16.92 -5.44
N THR A 59 -9.41 -16.41 -4.67
CA THR A 59 -8.57 -17.25 -3.79
C THR A 59 -8.63 -16.90 -2.31
N LEU A 60 -8.98 -15.66 -1.95
CA LEU A 60 -9.10 -15.27 -0.54
C LEU A 60 -10.45 -15.75 0.02
N PRO A 61 -10.44 -16.44 1.18
CA PRO A 61 -11.64 -16.66 1.96
C PRO A 61 -12.32 -15.32 2.30
N PRO A 62 -13.66 -15.30 2.48
CA PRO A 62 -14.40 -14.08 2.81
C PRO A 62 -13.82 -13.28 3.98
N GLU A 63 -13.32 -13.97 5.00
CA GLU A 63 -12.75 -13.39 6.21
C GLU A 63 -11.38 -12.75 5.96
N GLU A 64 -10.51 -13.44 5.21
CA GLU A 64 -9.21 -12.89 4.79
C GLU A 64 -9.39 -11.71 3.82
N LEU A 65 -10.36 -11.78 2.91
CA LEU A 65 -10.74 -10.65 2.04
C LEU A 65 -11.25 -9.46 2.89
N GLN A 66 -12.07 -9.71 3.90
CA GLN A 66 -12.52 -8.66 4.82
C GLN A 66 -11.34 -8.06 5.61
N ALA A 67 -10.37 -8.87 6.03
CA ALA A 67 -9.16 -8.36 6.69
C ALA A 67 -8.31 -7.50 5.74
N ALA A 68 -8.14 -7.91 4.48
CA ALA A 68 -7.44 -7.12 3.47
C ALA A 68 -8.13 -5.77 3.23
N LEU A 69 -9.46 -5.77 3.12
CA LEU A 69 -10.25 -4.56 2.97
C LEU A 69 -10.17 -3.64 4.20
N ALA A 70 -10.11 -4.20 5.41
CA ALA A 70 -9.94 -3.41 6.63
C ALA A 70 -8.56 -2.72 6.67
N HIS A 71 -7.52 -3.40 6.19
CA HIS A 71 -6.18 -2.83 6.03
C HIS A 71 -6.18 -1.68 5.01
N GLU A 72 -6.82 -1.85 3.85
CA GLU A 72 -6.98 -0.79 2.85
C GLU A 72 -7.73 0.45 3.40
N ILE A 73 -8.79 0.23 4.20
CA ILE A 73 -9.48 1.33 4.89
C ILE A 73 -8.54 2.04 5.87
N GLY A 74 -7.63 1.31 6.53
CA GLY A 74 -6.58 1.90 7.36
C GLY A 74 -5.73 2.91 6.60
N HIS A 75 -5.29 2.58 5.37
CA HIS A 75 -4.55 3.54 4.54
C HIS A 75 -5.36 4.79 4.17
N VAL A 76 -6.69 4.66 4.02
CA VAL A 76 -7.57 5.80 3.74
C VAL A 76 -7.71 6.69 4.97
N GLU A 77 -8.10 6.12 6.11
CA GLU A 77 -8.43 6.88 7.32
C GLU A 77 -7.19 7.47 8.00
N LEU A 78 -6.02 6.86 7.81
CA LEU A 78 -4.73 7.39 8.28
C LEU A 78 -4.07 8.34 7.27
N GLY A 79 -4.67 8.56 6.09
CA GLY A 79 -4.18 9.52 5.09
C GLY A 79 -2.91 9.07 4.35
N HIS A 80 -2.54 7.79 4.40
CA HIS A 80 -1.30 7.27 3.82
C HIS A 80 -1.24 7.47 2.29
N PHE A 81 -2.36 7.37 1.57
CA PHE A 81 -2.34 7.60 0.11
C PHE A 81 -2.17 9.09 -0.25
N ALA A 82 -2.66 10.02 0.57
CA ALA A 82 -2.44 11.45 0.41
C ALA A 82 -0.98 11.82 0.71
N ALA A 83 -0.42 11.28 1.80
CA ALA A 83 1.00 11.42 2.14
C ALA A 83 1.90 10.89 1.00
N ARG A 84 1.55 9.71 0.45
CA ARG A 84 2.24 9.13 -0.71
C ARG A 84 2.16 10.02 -1.95
N LYS A 85 1.01 10.64 -2.23
CA LYS A 85 0.89 11.62 -3.33
C LYS A 85 1.82 12.81 -3.11
N SER A 86 1.87 13.38 -1.90
CA SER A 86 2.78 14.50 -1.61
C SER A 86 4.26 14.11 -1.75
N ARG A 87 4.65 12.91 -1.30
CA ARG A 87 6.01 12.38 -1.51
C ARG A 87 6.36 12.32 -3.00
N ARG A 88 5.47 11.76 -3.82
CA ARG A 88 5.67 11.68 -5.29
C ARG A 88 5.79 13.04 -5.97
N VAL A 89 5.04 14.04 -5.51
CA VAL A 89 5.15 15.41 -6.06
C VAL A 89 6.50 16.02 -5.68
N ALA A 90 6.88 15.95 -4.40
CA ALA A 90 8.16 16.46 -3.92
C ALA A 90 9.36 15.81 -4.63
N GLU A 91 9.30 14.50 -4.90
CA GLU A 91 10.33 13.81 -5.68
C GLU A 91 10.41 14.28 -7.13
N ARG A 92 9.27 14.46 -7.80
CA ARG A 92 9.24 14.97 -9.18
C ARG A 92 9.83 16.38 -9.25
N GLU A 93 9.49 17.23 -8.29
CA GLU A 93 10.05 18.57 -8.17
C GLU A 93 11.56 18.53 -7.88
N ALA A 94 12.02 17.60 -7.03
CA ALA A 94 13.44 17.42 -6.74
C ALA A 94 14.22 16.93 -7.98
N LYS A 95 13.69 15.94 -8.73
CA LYS A 95 14.28 15.46 -9.99
C LYS A 95 14.36 16.60 -11.03
N GLN A 96 13.30 17.39 -11.19
CA GLN A 96 13.28 18.55 -12.10
C GLN A 96 14.32 19.62 -11.75
N LYS A 97 14.61 19.84 -10.45
CA LYS A 97 15.66 20.79 -10.02
C LYS A 97 17.06 20.29 -10.33
N ILE A 98 17.30 18.98 -10.29
CA ILE A 98 18.58 18.36 -10.65
C ILE A 98 18.79 18.43 -12.16
N ASP A 99 17.77 18.09 -12.96
CA ASP A 99 17.83 18.13 -14.42
C ASP A 99 17.93 19.58 -14.95
N GLY A 100 17.27 20.53 -14.27
CA GLY A 100 17.32 21.96 -14.58
C GLY A 100 18.65 22.65 -14.20
N ALA A 101 19.47 22.03 -13.35
CA ALA A 101 20.80 22.53 -12.99
C ALA A 101 21.90 22.05 -13.97
N GLY A 102 21.55 21.20 -14.95
CA GLY A 102 22.52 20.47 -15.77
C GLY A 102 22.35 20.61 -17.28
N THR A 103 22.07 21.80 -17.83
CA THR A 103 22.20 22.05 -19.29
C THR A 103 22.60 23.49 -19.65
N THR A 104 23.55 24.09 -18.90
CA THR A 104 24.34 25.20 -19.46
C THR A 104 25.82 24.94 -19.28
N GLY A 105 26.52 24.79 -20.41
CA GLY A 105 27.97 24.94 -20.48
C GLY A 105 28.78 23.69 -20.20
N ALA A 106 29.42 23.18 -21.24
CA ALA A 106 30.58 22.32 -21.11
C ALA A 106 31.65 22.95 -20.18
N ALA A 107 32.37 22.07 -19.47
CA ALA A 107 33.60 22.31 -18.72
C ALA A 107 33.50 23.15 -17.43
N ALA A 108 33.61 22.49 -16.27
CA ALA A 108 34.84 22.50 -15.46
C ALA A 108 34.57 21.91 -14.07
N ALA A 109 35.57 21.20 -13.57
CA ALA A 109 35.56 20.46 -12.32
C ALA A 109 35.47 21.36 -11.06
N THR A 110 35.16 20.69 -9.95
CA THR A 110 35.38 21.08 -8.55
C THR A 110 34.46 22.14 -7.92
N ALA A 111 33.49 21.68 -7.13
CA ALA A 111 33.34 22.06 -5.72
C ALA A 111 32.22 21.24 -5.05
N ILE A 112 32.57 20.45 -4.05
CA ILE A 112 31.66 19.75 -3.13
C ILE A 112 31.12 20.77 -2.11
N PRO A 113 29.84 20.68 -1.73
CA PRO A 113 29.54 20.60 -0.30
C PRO A 113 28.62 19.42 0.02
N ILE A 114 29.04 18.70 1.07
CA ILE A 114 28.45 17.48 1.62
C ILE A 114 27.16 17.83 2.37
N ILE A 115 25.99 17.41 1.86
CA ILE A 115 24.84 16.97 2.67
C ILE A 115 24.12 15.85 1.88
N GLY A 116 24.34 14.59 2.29
CA GLY A 116 23.71 13.39 1.72
C GLY A 116 24.55 12.70 0.63
N PRO A 117 24.56 11.36 0.55
CA PRO A 117 25.44 10.65 -0.38
C PRO A 117 24.93 10.79 -1.82
N LEU A 118 25.48 11.76 -2.55
CA LEU A 118 25.37 11.89 -4.00
C LEU A 118 26.37 10.94 -4.67
N ILE A 119 25.86 10.05 -5.52
CA ILE A 119 26.66 9.26 -6.46
C ILE A 119 27.15 10.19 -7.57
N ALA A 120 28.47 10.34 -7.69
CA ALA A 120 29.10 10.91 -8.87
C ALA A 120 29.01 9.90 -10.03
N ILE A 121 28.37 10.29 -11.13
CA ILE A 121 28.32 9.49 -12.35
C ILE A 121 29.64 9.63 -13.09
N GLY A 122 30.25 8.50 -13.41
CA GLY A 122 31.40 8.45 -14.30
C GLY A 122 32.01 7.06 -14.33
N ILE A 123 31.36 6.11 -15.02
CA ILE A 123 31.93 5.04 -15.86
C ILE A 123 30.73 4.32 -16.52
N MET A 124 30.79 4.18 -17.83
CA MET A 124 29.83 3.44 -18.66
C MET A 124 29.61 2.00 -18.13
N GLY A 125 28.34 1.60 -17.97
CA GLY A 125 27.94 0.20 -18.19
C GLY A 125 27.27 -0.60 -17.06
N THR A 126 27.15 -0.15 -15.81
CA THR A 126 26.63 -1.03 -14.73
C THR A 126 25.60 -0.43 -13.75
N GLN A 127 25.11 0.79 -13.95
CA GLN A 127 24.29 1.48 -12.94
C GLN A 127 22.77 1.51 -13.19
N VAL A 128 22.25 0.96 -14.28
CA VAL A 128 20.79 0.92 -14.53
C VAL A 128 20.05 0.03 -13.50
N ALA A 129 20.76 -0.85 -12.80
CA ALA A 129 20.17 -1.72 -11.77
C ALA A 129 19.94 -1.02 -10.42
N ALA A 130 20.66 0.07 -10.10
CA ALA A 130 20.53 0.74 -8.80
C ALA A 130 19.37 1.75 -8.76
N GLU A 131 19.04 2.39 -9.89
CA GLU A 131 17.97 3.38 -9.96
C GLU A 131 16.56 2.75 -9.93
N THR A 132 16.41 1.50 -10.36
CA THR A 132 15.11 0.79 -10.33
C THR A 132 14.69 0.37 -8.92
N ALA A 133 15.64 0.17 -8.00
CA ALA A 133 15.36 -0.21 -6.61
C ALA A 133 14.89 0.97 -5.74
N GLU A 134 15.42 2.18 -5.96
CA GLU A 134 14.99 3.40 -5.25
C GLU A 134 13.67 3.96 -5.80
N GLU A 135 13.37 3.76 -7.09
CA GLU A 135 12.05 4.09 -7.65
C GLU A 135 10.90 3.21 -7.11
N GLY A 136 11.22 2.02 -6.59
CA GLY A 136 10.27 1.12 -5.93
C GLY A 136 9.85 1.60 -4.53
N LYS A 137 10.78 2.19 -3.75
CA LYS A 137 10.54 2.66 -2.37
C LYS A 137 9.44 3.71 -2.25
N HIS A 138 9.21 4.47 -3.32
CA HIS A 138 8.21 5.54 -3.36
C HIS A 138 6.88 5.07 -3.94
N ARG A 139 6.83 3.81 -4.42
CA ARG A 139 5.59 3.11 -4.77
C ARG A 139 5.08 2.22 -3.64
N SER A 140 5.90 1.75 -2.72
CA SER A 140 5.41 1.04 -1.54
C SER A 140 5.03 2.01 -0.43
N TYR A 141 4.13 1.57 0.46
CA TYR A 141 4.01 2.19 1.78
C TYR A 141 5.26 1.86 2.61
N ASP A 142 5.62 2.75 3.53
CA ASP A 142 6.70 2.46 4.46
C ASP A 142 6.24 1.52 5.59
N ARG A 143 7.20 1.01 6.37
CA ARG A 143 6.91 0.02 7.42
C ARG A 143 6.00 0.58 8.50
N GLU A 144 6.10 1.86 8.82
CA GLU A 144 5.30 2.47 9.89
C GLU A 144 3.85 2.66 9.43
N GLU A 145 3.65 3.08 8.18
CA GLU A 145 2.35 3.16 7.51
C GLU A 145 1.65 1.80 7.48
N GLU A 146 2.37 0.73 7.11
CA GLU A 146 1.83 -0.63 7.11
C GLU A 146 1.42 -1.12 8.51
N LEU A 147 2.28 -0.91 9.51
CA LEU A 147 1.99 -1.30 10.89
C LEU A 147 0.82 -0.49 11.48
N ALA A 148 0.69 0.78 11.11
CA ALA A 148 -0.44 1.60 11.51
C ALA A 148 -1.75 1.14 10.85
N ALA A 149 -1.70 0.79 9.55
CA ALA A 149 -2.84 0.22 8.84
C ALA A 149 -3.25 -1.15 9.43
N ASP A 150 -2.31 -1.99 9.84
CA ASP A 150 -2.59 -3.25 10.52
C ASP A 150 -3.26 -3.07 11.88
N ARG A 151 -2.74 -2.17 12.72
CA ARG A 151 -3.37 -1.83 14.01
C ARG A 151 -4.78 -1.29 13.81
N PHE A 152 -4.96 -0.43 12.81
CA PHE A 152 -6.28 0.08 12.45
C PHE A 152 -7.21 -1.05 12.00
N ALA A 153 -6.74 -1.95 11.14
CA ALA A 153 -7.52 -3.09 10.65
C ALA A 153 -7.96 -3.99 11.81
N ILE A 154 -7.06 -4.34 12.72
CA ILE A 154 -7.37 -5.11 13.94
C ILE A 154 -8.47 -4.43 14.75
N HIS A 155 -8.33 -3.12 15.00
CA HIS A 155 -9.33 -2.34 15.74
C HIS A 155 -10.66 -2.22 15.00
N LEU A 156 -10.65 -2.10 13.67
CA LEU A 156 -11.88 -2.03 12.88
C LEU A 156 -12.60 -3.38 12.86
N LEU A 157 -11.86 -4.47 12.67
CA LEU A 157 -12.38 -5.84 12.67
C LEU A 157 -12.96 -6.23 14.03
N SER A 158 -12.36 -5.79 15.15
CA SER A 158 -12.86 -6.08 16.50
C SER A 158 -14.21 -5.41 16.81
N ARG A 159 -14.56 -4.34 16.09
CA ARG A 159 -15.84 -3.64 16.22
C ARG A 159 -16.98 -4.25 15.40
N LEU A 160 -16.70 -5.20 14.51
CA LEU A 160 -17.74 -5.89 13.74
C LEU A 160 -18.54 -6.85 14.65
N PRO A 161 -19.85 -7.07 14.42
CA PRO A 161 -20.64 -8.05 15.18
C PRO A 161 -20.30 -9.48 14.76
N GLY A 162 -20.02 -10.41 15.68
CA GLY A 162 -19.71 -11.81 15.35
C GLY A 162 -18.85 -12.53 16.39
N PRO A 163 -18.44 -13.78 16.14
CA PRO A 163 -17.65 -14.56 17.09
C PRO A 163 -16.27 -13.91 17.35
N PRO A 164 -15.73 -14.08 18.57
CA PRO A 164 -14.42 -13.54 18.94
C PRO A 164 -13.32 -14.15 18.05
N GLY A 165 -12.26 -13.38 17.80
CA GLY A 165 -11.09 -13.87 17.06
C GLY A 165 -10.87 -13.23 15.69
N ARG A 166 -11.56 -12.15 15.33
CA ARG A 166 -11.33 -11.46 14.03
C ARG A 166 -9.92 -10.93 13.80
N CYS A 167 -9.15 -10.74 14.88
CA CYS A 167 -7.72 -10.45 14.77
C CYS A 167 -6.96 -11.56 14.03
N ARG A 168 -7.40 -12.82 14.18
CA ARG A 168 -6.82 -14.00 13.53
C ARG A 168 -6.96 -13.96 12.02
N GLU A 169 -7.93 -13.22 11.47
CA GLU A 169 -8.12 -13.11 10.02
C GLU A 169 -7.01 -12.29 9.36
N LEU A 170 -6.57 -11.22 10.01
CA LEU A 170 -5.39 -10.48 9.57
C LEU A 170 -4.12 -11.34 9.69
N LEU A 171 -4.00 -12.11 10.79
CA LEU A 171 -2.87 -13.05 10.95
C LEU A 171 -2.87 -14.14 9.86
N ALA A 172 -4.04 -14.69 9.53
CA ALA A 172 -4.21 -15.70 8.49
C ALA A 172 -3.82 -15.15 7.11
N LEU A 173 -4.31 -13.94 6.79
CA LEU A 173 -3.96 -13.22 5.58
C LEU A 173 -2.44 -12.99 5.48
N LEU A 174 -1.81 -12.40 6.50
CA LEU A 174 -0.37 -12.12 6.50
C LEU A 174 0.47 -13.41 6.39
N ALA A 175 0.05 -14.47 7.07
CA ALA A 175 0.71 -15.78 6.98
C ALA A 175 0.55 -16.42 5.59
N ARG A 176 -0.62 -16.26 4.93
CA ARG A 176 -0.82 -16.70 3.54
C ARG A 176 0.09 -15.95 2.60
N LEU A 177 0.11 -14.61 2.68
CA LEU A 177 0.93 -13.76 1.83
C LEU A 177 2.43 -14.06 2.00
N GLU A 178 2.89 -14.34 3.22
CA GLU A 178 4.27 -14.75 3.48
C GLU A 178 4.62 -16.11 2.83
N ARG A 179 3.66 -17.05 2.76
CA ARG A 179 3.86 -18.32 2.05
C ARG A 179 3.89 -18.11 0.54
N GLU A 180 2.96 -17.32 0.00
CA GLU A 180 2.86 -17.06 -1.44
C GLU A 180 4.07 -16.26 -1.97
N ARG A 181 4.63 -15.36 -1.16
CA ARG A 181 5.91 -14.68 -1.45
C ARG A 181 7.05 -15.64 -1.73
N LYS A 182 7.12 -16.76 -1.00
CA LYS A 182 8.18 -17.77 -1.18
C LYS A 182 7.99 -18.60 -2.45
N VAL A 183 6.77 -18.67 -2.97
CA VAL A 183 6.40 -19.47 -4.14
C VAL A 183 6.41 -18.64 -5.44
N SER A 184 6.23 -17.31 -5.34
CA SER A 184 6.23 -16.40 -6.49
C SER A 184 7.13 -15.18 -6.27
N LEU A 185 8.15 -15.03 -7.13
CA LEU A 185 9.01 -13.84 -7.24
C LEU A 185 8.26 -12.57 -7.70
N TRP A 186 6.96 -12.66 -7.99
CA TRP A 186 6.16 -11.63 -8.67
C TRP A 186 4.83 -11.32 -7.98
N SER A 187 4.72 -11.51 -6.65
CA SER A 187 3.49 -11.14 -5.92
C SER A 187 3.33 -9.62 -5.87
N ASP A 188 2.35 -9.10 -6.61
CA ASP A 188 2.09 -7.66 -6.77
C ASP A 188 1.66 -6.95 -5.47
N TRP A 189 1.11 -7.66 -4.48
CA TRP A 189 0.84 -7.10 -3.14
C TRP A 189 2.14 -6.70 -2.44
N LEU A 190 3.22 -7.47 -2.59
CA LEU A 190 4.52 -7.16 -1.96
C LEU A 190 5.16 -5.91 -2.55
N SER A 191 4.82 -5.58 -3.79
CA SER A 191 5.32 -4.40 -4.50
C SER A 191 4.73 -3.11 -3.95
N THR A 192 3.53 -3.16 -3.33
CA THR A 192 2.89 -2.01 -2.68
C THR A 192 2.95 -2.06 -1.15
N HIS A 193 2.96 -3.26 -0.55
CA HIS A 193 2.96 -3.51 0.89
C HIS A 193 4.14 -4.42 1.30
N PRO A 194 5.26 -3.88 1.78
CA PRO A 194 6.44 -4.67 2.11
C PRO A 194 6.27 -5.50 3.38
N SER A 195 7.03 -6.60 3.46
CA SER A 195 7.31 -7.36 4.69
C SER A 195 6.14 -8.04 5.44
N PRO A 196 5.32 -8.90 4.81
CA PRO A 196 4.25 -9.63 5.50
C PRO A 196 4.71 -10.39 6.75
N GLY A 197 5.85 -11.11 6.68
CA GLY A 197 6.38 -11.83 7.85
C GLY A 197 6.75 -10.94 9.05
N ALA A 198 7.32 -9.75 8.83
CA ALA A 198 7.66 -8.85 9.94
C ALA A 198 6.41 -8.22 10.57
N ARG A 199 5.41 -7.93 9.74
CA ARG A 199 4.10 -7.44 10.18
C ARG A 199 3.30 -8.51 10.92
N LEU A 200 3.43 -9.77 10.52
CA LEU A 200 2.78 -10.90 11.19
C LEU A 200 3.17 -11.00 12.66
N GLU A 201 4.44 -10.83 13.00
CA GLU A 201 4.88 -10.85 14.40
C GLU A 201 4.30 -9.68 15.20
N SER A 202 4.36 -8.45 14.68
CA SER A 202 3.74 -7.29 15.34
C SER A 202 2.21 -7.42 15.47
N ALA A 203 1.54 -8.01 14.48
CA ALA A 203 0.12 -8.26 14.53
C ALA A 203 -0.23 -9.30 15.60
N LYS A 204 0.59 -10.35 15.79
CA LYS A 204 0.39 -11.33 16.87
C LYS A 204 0.43 -10.67 18.25
N GLU A 205 1.37 -9.76 18.48
CA GLU A 205 1.46 -8.99 19.72
C GLU A 205 0.24 -8.08 19.94
N ALA A 206 -0.29 -7.47 18.87
CA ALA A 206 -1.50 -6.66 18.95
C ALA A 206 -2.78 -7.49 19.15
N CYS A 207 -2.73 -8.80 18.85
CA CYS A 207 -3.84 -9.73 19.00
C CYS A 207 -3.89 -10.47 20.34
N SER A 208 -2.84 -10.37 21.18
CA SER A 208 -2.74 -11.04 22.49
C SER A 208 -3.42 -10.24 23.59
#